data_AF-A0AB37R9T7-F1
#
_entry.id   AF-A0AB37R9T7-F1
#
_cell.length_a   1.000
_cell.length_b   1.000
_cell.length_c   1.000
_cell.angle_alpha   90.00
_cell.angle_beta   90.00
_cell.angle_gamma   90.00
#
_symmetry.space_group_name_H-M   'P 1'
#
loop_
_entity.id
_entity.type
_entity.pdbx_description
1 polymer ?
#
loop_
_entity_poly.entity_id
_entity_poly.type
_entity_poly.pdbx_seq_one_letter_code
_entity_poly.pdbx_strand_id
1 'polypeptide(L)' 'MVQRLPMEMITLNYGRIKFEYSQQRRADGGNAGIVSGGWDRTANKPFA' A
#
# COMPACT_ATOMS: atom_id res chain seq x y z
N MET A 1 -6.49 21.47 -27.88
CA MET A 1 -6.87 20.04 -27.90
C MET A 1 -6.08 19.33 -26.81
N VAL A 2 -6.71 18.50 -25.97
CA VAL A 2 -6.00 17.62 -25.03
C VAL A 2 -5.83 16.27 -25.71
N GLN A 3 -4.58 15.87 -25.98
CA GLN A 3 -4.26 14.52 -26.45
C GLN A 3 -4.48 13.55 -25.28
N ARG A 4 -5.45 12.63 -25.42
CA ARG A 4 -5.61 11.52 -24.47
C ARG A 4 -4.57 10.46 -24.79
N LEU A 5 -3.76 10.12 -23.79
CA LEU A 5 -2.79 9.02 -23.86
C LEU A 5 -3.52 7.68 -23.61
N PRO A 6 -3.11 6.59 -24.28
CA PRO A 6 -3.64 5.26 -23.97
C PRO A 6 -3.28 4.86 -22.54
N MET A 7 -4.21 4.16 -21.86
CA MET A 7 -3.99 3.60 -20.52
C MET A 7 -4.12 2.07 -20.59
N GLU A 8 -3.42 1.39 -19.69
CA GLU A 8 -3.47 -0.07 -19.54
C GLU A 8 -3.82 -0.44 -18.09
N MET A 9 -4.51 -1.58 -17.91
CA MET A 9 -4.84 -2.15 -16.61
C MET A 9 -4.03 -3.43 -16.39
N ILE A 10 -3.24 -3.46 -15.31
CA ILE A 10 -2.44 -4.62 -14.91
C ILE A 10 -3.00 -5.15 -13.59
N THR A 11 -3.20 -6.48 -13.52
CA THR A 11 -3.64 -7.16 -12.29
C THR A 11 -2.50 -7.99 -11.73
N LEU A 12 -2.25 -7.88 -10.42
CA LEU A 12 -1.18 -8.60 -9.72
C LEU A 12 -1.77 -9.67 -8.81
N ASN A 13 -1.28 -10.91 -8.95
CA ASN A 13 -1.59 -12.02 -8.04
C ASN A 13 -0.40 -12.28 -7.12
N TYR A 14 -0.62 -12.20 -5.82
CA TYR A 14 0.42 -12.35 -4.79
C TYR A 14 -0.04 -13.32 -3.70
N GLY A 15 0.91 -14.08 -3.15
CA GLY A 15 0.66 -15.00 -2.02
C GLY A 15 0.64 -14.30 -0.65
N ARG A 16 1.36 -13.18 -0.53
CA ARG A 16 1.44 -12.37 0.69
C ARG A 16 1.41 -10.90 0.35
N ILE A 17 0.87 -10.09 1.24
CA ILE A 17 0.89 -8.64 1.13
C ILE A 17 1.23 -8.01 2.47
N LYS A 18 2.02 -6.94 2.43
CA LYS A 18 2.33 -6.07 3.57
C LYS A 18 2.06 -4.64 3.13
N PHE A 19 1.33 -3.91 3.96
CA PHE A 19 1.08 -2.49 3.82
C PHE A 19 1.74 -1.76 4.98
N GLU A 20 2.42 -0.66 4.68
CA GLU A 20 2.99 0.24 5.67
C GLU A 20 2.45 1.64 5.42
N TYR A 21 1.72 2.17 6.40
CA TYR A 21 1.20 3.52 6.37
C TYR A 21 2.05 4.43 7.24
N SER A 22 2.82 5.30 6.59
CA SER A 22 3.63 6.32 7.27
C SER A 22 2.74 7.47 7.74
N GLN A 23 2.65 7.63 9.05
CA GLN A 23 1.88 8.69 9.68
C GLN A 23 2.70 9.98 9.75
N GLN A 24 2.01 11.11 9.65
CA GLN A 24 2.61 12.43 9.80
C GLN A 24 1.96 13.19 10.96
N ARG A 25 2.78 13.93 11.71
CA ARG A 25 2.34 14.77 12.81
C ARG A 25 1.59 15.96 12.22
N ARG A 26 0.42 16.28 12.78
CA ARG A 26 -0.42 17.39 12.28
C ARG A 26 0.22 18.77 12.47
N ALA A 27 1.10 18.91 13.47
CA ALA A 27 1.71 20.18 13.84
C ALA A 27 2.78 20.65 12.85
N ASP A 28 3.60 19.73 12.33
CA ASP A 28 4.79 20.06 11.54
C ASP A 28 4.97 19.18 10.29
N GLY A 29 4.02 18.28 10.00
CA GLY A 29 4.13 17.32 8.89
C GLY A 29 5.27 16.31 9.05
N GLY A 30 5.96 16.31 10.19
CA GLY A 30 7.08 15.42 10.45
C GLY A 30 6.63 13.98 10.66
N ASN A 31 7.57 13.04 10.62
CA ASN A 31 7.29 11.62 10.85
C ASN A 31 6.58 11.40 12.20
N ALA A 32 5.52 10.59 12.20
CA ALA A 32 4.72 10.19 13.37
C ALA A 32 4.67 8.66 13.57
N GLY A 33 5.59 7.92 12.94
CA GLY A 33 5.65 6.46 12.98
C GLY A 33 4.95 5.78 11.81
N ILE A 34 4.94 4.45 11.82
CA ILE A 34 4.40 3.62 10.75
C ILE A 34 3.36 2.67 11.35
N VAL A 35 2.22 2.51 10.68
CA VAL A 35 1.25 1.45 10.95
C VAL A 35 1.44 0.37 9.88
N SER A 36 1.90 -0.81 10.29
CA SER A 36 2.04 -1.95 9.41
C SER A 36 0.86 -2.91 9.53
N GLY A 37 0.40 -3.44 8.41
CA GLY A 37 -0.56 -4.54 8.34
C GLY A 37 -0.20 -5.47 7.20
N GLY A 38 -0.68 -6.71 7.23
CA GLY A 38 -0.33 -7.67 6.18
C GLY A 38 -1.02 -9.01 6.34
N TRP A 39 -1.17 -9.70 5.23
CA TRP A 39 -1.85 -10.98 5.16
C TRP A 39 -1.07 -11.98 4.32
N ASP A 40 -0.96 -13.21 4.83
CA ASP A 40 -0.51 -14.36 4.08
C ASP A 40 -1.74 -15.12 3.59
N ARG A 41 -2.00 -15.09 2.27
CA ARG A 41 -3.11 -15.81 1.65
C ARG A 41 -2.84 -17.31 1.59
N THR A 42 -1.58 -17.73 1.45
CA THR A 42 -1.20 -19.14 1.38
C THR A 42 -1.40 -19.82 2.74
N ALA A 43 -1.05 -19.15 3.83
CA ALA A 43 -1.20 -19.67 5.19
C ALA A 43 -2.49 -19.20 5.90
N ASN A 44 -3.31 -18.36 5.23
CA ASN A 44 -4.53 -17.75 5.74
C ASN A 44 -4.39 -17.14 7.15
N LYS A 45 -3.38 -16.31 7.34
CA LYS A 45 -3.06 -15.70 8.64
C LYS A 45 -2.47 -14.29 8.50
N PRO A 46 -2.49 -13.48 9.57
CA PRO A 46 -1.72 -12.24 9.62
C PRO A 46 -0.24 -12.49 9.33
N PHE A 47 0.36 -11.61 8.53
CA PHE A 47 1.78 -11.66 8.16
C PHE A 47 2.60 -10.49 8.74
N ALA A 48 1.93 -9.44 9.26
CA ALA A 48 2.54 -8.26 9.84
C ALA A 48 2.05 -8.00 11.27
#